data_AF-A0A834DGP0-F1
#
_entry.id   AF-A0A834DGP0-F1
#
_cell.length_a   1.000
_cell.length_b   1.000
_cell.length_c   1.000
_cell.angle_alpha   90.00
_cell.angle_beta   90.00
_cell.angle_gamma   90.00
#
_symmetry.space_group_name_H-M   'P 1'
#
loop_
_entity.id
_entity.type
_entity.pdbx_description
1 polymer ?
#
loop_
_entity_poly.entity_id
_entity_poly.type
_entity_poly.pdbx_seq_one_letter_code
_entity_poly.pdbx_strand_id
1 'polypeptide(L)'
;MEHWIPPEVPWAGVKRLLLDRLLFAPAFLLLFFLVMNFLEGGDPAAGAAKVRSAFWPALQTNWRLWTPVQFINVNYVPVQFRVLFANLVALFWYAYLASLGK
;
A
#
# COMPACT_ATOMS: atom_id res chain seq x y z
N MET A 1 -1.70 -20.96 3.41
CA MET A 1 -2.11 -19.86 4.31
C MET A 1 -3.22 -20.25 5.28
N GLU A 2 -4.01 -21.30 5.03
CA GLU A 2 -5.08 -21.74 5.95
C GLU A 2 -4.59 -22.66 7.08
N HIS A 3 -3.41 -23.26 6.93
CA HIS A 3 -2.85 -24.18 7.92
C HIS A 3 -2.26 -23.50 9.17
N TRP A 4 -1.91 -22.21 9.08
CA TRP A 4 -1.10 -21.54 10.11
C TRP A 4 -1.89 -20.68 11.10
N ILE A 5 -3.16 -20.39 10.83
CA ILE A 5 -3.96 -19.51 11.67
C ILE A 5 -5.36 -20.11 11.83
N PRO A 6 -5.65 -20.78 12.95
CA PRO A 6 -6.98 -21.29 13.24
C PRO A 6 -7.98 -20.11 13.36
N PRO A 7 -9.20 -20.26 12.84
CA PRO A 7 -10.24 -19.21 12.82
C PRO A 7 -10.82 -18.87 14.21
N GLU A 8 -10.32 -19.54 15.25
CA GLU A 8 -10.88 -19.53 16.60
C GLU A 8 -10.42 -18.34 17.45
N VAL A 9 -9.44 -17.56 16.97
CA VAL A 9 -8.88 -16.41 17.70
C VAL A 9 -9.70 -15.14 17.38
N PRO A 10 -10.27 -14.44 18.39
CA PRO A 10 -10.82 -13.11 18.16
C PRO A 10 -9.71 -12.24 17.54
N TRP A 11 -10.05 -11.46 16.51
CA TRP A 11 -9.12 -10.56 15.80
C TRP A 11 -8.12 -11.24 14.85
N ALA A 12 -8.28 -12.51 14.48
CA ALA A 12 -7.40 -13.19 13.51
C ALA A 12 -7.31 -12.45 12.16
N GLY A 13 -8.43 -11.87 11.69
CA GLY A 13 -8.46 -11.02 10.49
C GLY A 13 -7.64 -9.74 10.65
N VAL A 14 -7.71 -9.09 11.82
CA VAL A 14 -6.94 -7.87 12.12
C VAL A 14 -5.44 -8.18 12.26
N LYS A 15 -5.07 -9.30 12.87
CA LYS A 15 -3.66 -9.73 12.98
C LYS A 15 -3.05 -10.07 11.62
N ARG A 16 -3.79 -10.77 10.74
CA ARG A 16 -3.37 -11.00 9.34
C ARG A 16 -3.24 -9.69 8.57
N LEU A 17 -4.24 -8.81 8.70
CA LEU A 17 -4.23 -7.51 8.03
C LEU A 17 -3.05 -6.65 8.51
N LEU A 18 -2.75 -6.67 9.81
CA LEU A 18 -1.60 -5.98 10.38
C LEU A 18 -0.30 -6.60 9.89
N LEU A 19 -0.15 -7.92 9.89
CA LEU A 19 1.04 -8.59 9.34
C LEU A 19 1.27 -8.23 7.87
N ASP A 20 0.24 -8.27 7.02
CA ASP A 20 0.35 -7.87 5.63
C ASP A 20 0.67 -6.36 5.49
N ARG A 21 0.06 -5.50 6.31
CA ARG A 21 0.22 -4.04 6.23
C ARG A 21 1.50 -3.53 6.88
N LEU A 22 2.07 -4.22 7.87
CA LEU A 22 3.27 -3.80 8.62
C LEU A 22 4.55 -4.52 8.20
N LEU A 23 4.48 -5.70 7.58
CA LEU A 23 5.67 -6.42 7.13
C LEU A 23 5.76 -6.44 5.61
N PHE A 24 4.67 -6.80 4.93
CA PHE A 24 4.67 -6.89 3.47
C PHE A 24 4.74 -5.51 2.80
N ALA A 25 3.93 -4.55 3.25
CA ALA A 25 3.93 -3.21 2.66
C ALA A 25 5.29 -2.47 2.77
N PRO A 26 5.98 -2.43 3.93
CA PRO A 26 7.31 -1.80 4.01
C PRO A 26 8.39 -2.61 3.29
N ALA A 27 8.35 -3.95 3.32
CA ALA A 27 9.30 -4.77 2.56
C ALA A 27 9.16 -4.55 1.04
N PHE A 28 7.92 -4.45 0.55
CA PHE A 28 7.65 -4.20 -0.87
C PHE A 28 8.06 -2.78 -1.28
N LEU A 29 7.80 -1.76 -0.45
CA LEU A 29 8.27 -0.41 -0.72
C LEU A 29 9.79 -0.31 -0.69
N LEU A 30 10.46 -0.97 0.26
CA LEU A 30 11.92 -1.03 0.30
C LEU A 30 12.48 -1.64 -0.98
N LEU A 31 11.92 -2.77 -1.43
CA LEU A 31 12.33 -3.43 -2.66
C LEU A 31 12.09 -2.53 -3.89
N PHE A 32 10.93 -1.87 -3.97
CA PHE A 32 10.61 -0.94 -5.05
C PHE A 32 11.63 0.20 -5.14
N PHE A 33 11.94 0.83 -4.00
CA PHE A 33 12.93 1.92 -3.97
C PHE A 33 14.35 1.43 -4.29
N LEU A 34 14.70 0.21 -3.89
CA LEU A 34 16.00 -0.39 -4.22
C LEU A 34 16.14 -0.60 -5.73
N VAL A 35 15.09 -1.13 -6.39
CA VAL A 35 15.05 -1.32 -7.85
C VAL A 35 15.03 0.04 -8.58
N MET A 36 14.25 1.00 -8.11
CA MET A 36 14.16 2.33 -8.72
C MET A 36 15.49 3.09 -8.63
N ASN A 37 16.16 3.02 -7.48
CA ASN A 37 17.47 3.63 -7.28
C ASN A 37 18.55 2.99 -8.16
N PHE A 38 18.46 1.67 -8.39
CA PHE A 38 19.33 0.96 -9.32
C PHE A 38 19.08 1.38 -10.78
N LEU A 39 17.83 1.62 -11.17
CA LEU A 39 17.45 2.04 -12.52
C LEU A 39 17.74 3.53 -12.81
N GLU A 40 17.63 4.41 -11.83
CA GLU A 40 17.92 5.85 -11.97
C GLU A 40 19.43 6.16 -11.89
N GLY A 41 20.28 5.17 -11.54
CA GLY A 41 21.72 5.38 -11.36
C GLY A 41 22.06 6.32 -10.20
N GLY A 42 21.11 6.56 -9.31
CA GLY A 42 21.20 7.52 -8.20
C GLY A 42 21.89 6.94 -6.97
N ASP A 43 22.47 7.82 -6.15
CA ASP A 43 23.15 7.45 -4.91
C ASP A 43 22.16 6.78 -3.93
N PRO A 44 22.38 5.50 -3.54
CA PRO A 44 21.50 4.75 -2.65
C PRO A 44 21.22 5.44 -1.31
N ALA A 45 22.16 6.25 -0.82
CA ALA A 45 22.00 6.99 0.43
C ALA A 45 21.00 8.15 0.28
N ALA A 46 21.01 8.85 -0.85
CA ALA A 46 20.08 9.93 -1.17
C ALA A 46 18.67 9.40 -1.45
N GLY A 47 18.58 8.27 -2.17
CA GLY A 47 17.33 7.53 -2.37
C GLY A 47 16.72 7.11 -1.03
N ALA A 48 17.49 6.43 -0.17
CA ALA A 48 17.00 5.99 1.14
C ALA A 48 16.53 7.14 2.06
N ALA A 49 17.20 8.30 2.02
CA ALA A 49 16.78 9.48 2.78
C ALA A 49 15.47 10.08 2.27
N LYS A 50 15.30 10.19 0.94
CA LYS A 50 14.07 10.68 0.29
C LYS A 50 12.91 9.71 0.53
N VAL A 51 13.19 8.41 0.52
CA VAL A 51 12.24 7.38 0.92
C VAL A 51 11.83 7.57 2.36
N ARG A 52 12.77 7.66 3.30
CA ARG A 52 12.42 7.74 4.73
C ARG A 52 11.60 8.99 5.07
N SER A 53 11.83 10.11 4.36
CA SER A 53 11.07 11.35 4.54
C SER A 53 9.70 11.33 3.83
N ALA A 54 9.60 10.72 2.64
CA ALA A 54 8.36 10.67 1.87
C ALA A 54 7.47 9.44 2.20
N PHE A 55 8.05 8.39 2.77
CA PHE A 55 7.39 7.11 3.07
C PHE A 55 6.28 7.29 4.10
N TRP A 56 6.54 8.01 5.19
CA TRP A 56 5.56 8.19 6.25
C TRP A 56 4.35 9.04 5.81
N PRO A 57 4.55 10.20 5.15
CA PRO A 57 3.46 10.95 4.52
C PRO A 57 2.70 10.13 3.48
N ALA A 58 3.40 9.41 2.60
CA ALA A 58 2.77 8.58 1.58
C ALA A 58 1.93 7.44 2.20
N LEU A 59 2.42 6.81 3.27
CA LEU A 59 1.69 5.75 3.98
C LEU A 59 0.43 6.30 4.67
N GLN A 60 0.52 7.46 5.32
CA GLN A 60 -0.65 8.11 5.94
C GLN A 60 -1.68 8.53 4.90
N THR A 61 -1.26 9.08 3.75
CA THR A 61 -2.16 9.43 2.65
C THR A 61 -2.78 8.18 2.04
N ASN A 62 -2.01 7.09 1.89
CA ASN A 62 -2.53 5.81 1.42
C ASN A 62 -3.63 5.29 2.34
N TRP A 63 -3.39 5.24 3.65
CA TRP A 63 -4.38 4.79 4.61
C TRP A 63 -5.62 5.68 4.63
N ARG A 64 -5.44 7.01 4.57
CA ARG A 64 -6.55 7.98 4.51
C ARG A 64 -7.37 7.87 3.23
N LEU A 65 -6.75 7.56 2.09
CA LEU A 65 -7.44 7.41 0.81
C LEU A 65 -8.15 6.06 0.72
N TRP A 66 -7.44 4.97 1.04
CA TRP A 66 -7.96 3.63 0.85
C TRP A 66 -9.02 3.25 1.88
N THR A 67 -8.99 3.75 3.11
CA THR A 67 -10.03 3.46 4.12
C THR A 67 -11.44 3.83 3.66
N PRO A 68 -11.74 5.08 3.25
CA PRO A 68 -13.06 5.44 2.75
C PRO A 68 -13.39 4.77 1.41
N VAL A 69 -12.39 4.59 0.53
CA VAL A 69 -12.59 3.91 -0.76
C VAL A 69 -13.01 2.46 -0.53
N GLN A 70 -12.35 1.73 0.36
CA GLN A 70 -12.69 0.35 0.70
C GLN A 70 -14.08 0.28 1.33
N PHE A 71 -14.41 1.24 2.20
CA PHE A 71 -15.73 1.35 2.81
C PHE A 71 -16.82 1.55 1.75
N ILE A 72 -16.63 2.47 0.81
CA ILE A 72 -17.57 2.71 -0.30
C ILE A 72 -17.66 1.47 -1.20
N ASN A 73 -16.52 0.86 -1.51
CA ASN A 73 -16.44 -0.27 -2.42
C ASN A 73 -17.19 -1.51 -1.87
N VAL A 74 -17.13 -1.76 -0.56
CA VAL A 74 -17.79 -2.91 0.05
C VAL A 74 -19.27 -2.67 0.30
N ASN A 75 -19.65 -1.46 0.77
CA ASN A 75 -21.03 -1.16 1.18
C ASN A 75 -21.93 -0.69 0.03
N TYR A 76 -21.38 -0.01 -0.98
CA TYR A 76 -22.18 0.65 -2.03
C TYR A 76 -21.94 0.09 -3.44
N VAL A 77 -20.77 -0.50 -3.71
CA VAL A 77 -20.44 -1.02 -5.05
C VAL A 77 -20.81 -2.51 -5.18
N PRO A 78 -21.61 -2.89 -6.21
CA PRO A 78 -21.94 -4.29 -6.50
C PRO A 78 -20.68 -5.12 -6.77
N VAL A 79 -20.65 -6.39 -6.35
CA VAL A 79 -19.44 -7.23 -6.32
C VAL A 79 -18.64 -7.25 -7.64
N GLN A 80 -19.37 -7.22 -8.75
CA GLN A 80 -18.85 -7.24 -10.13
C GLN A 80 -18.12 -5.95 -10.52
N PHE A 81 -18.46 -4.80 -9.95
CA PHE A 81 -17.82 -3.51 -10.23
C PHE A 81 -16.76 -3.11 -9.21
N ARG A 82 -16.56 -3.89 -8.14
CA ARG A 82 -15.63 -3.54 -7.06
C ARG A 82 -14.19 -3.43 -7.52
N VAL A 83 -13.81 -4.31 -8.46
CA VAL A 83 -12.48 -4.30 -9.09
C VAL A 83 -12.33 -3.05 -9.96
N LEU A 84 -13.33 -2.72 -10.78
CA LEU A 84 -13.29 -1.54 -11.66
C LEU A 84 -13.18 -0.25 -10.83
N PHE A 85 -13.98 -0.10 -9.79
CA PHE A 85 -13.94 1.04 -8.88
C PHE A 85 -12.58 1.17 -8.17
N ALA A 86 -12.04 0.06 -7.65
CA ALA A 86 -10.71 0.05 -7.04
C ALA A 86 -9.61 0.46 -8.03
N ASN A 87 -9.68 0.00 -9.28
CA ASN A 87 -8.70 0.36 -10.32
C ASN A 87 -8.78 1.84 -10.71
N LEU A 88 -9.98 2.43 -10.77
CA LEU A 88 -10.12 3.86 -11.01
C LEU A 88 -9.46 4.70 -9.91
N VAL A 89 -9.68 4.34 -8.64
CA VAL A 89 -9.01 5.02 -7.51
C VAL A 89 -7.50 4.77 -7.52
N ALA A 90 -7.07 3.56 -7.87
CA ALA A 90 -5.65 3.23 -8.00
C ALA A 90 -4.96 4.09 -9.06
N LEU A 91 -5.63 4.40 -10.19
CA LEU A 91 -5.11 5.30 -11.20
C LEU A 91 -4.78 6.69 -10.61
N PHE A 92 -5.69 7.28 -9.84
CA PHE A 92 -5.45 8.56 -9.16
C PHE A 92 -4.34 8.46 -8.11
N TRP A 93 -4.25 7.33 -7.43
CA TRP A 93 -3.17 7.06 -6.48
C TRP A 93 -1.80 6.98 -7.16
N TYR A 94 -1.70 6.32 -8.32
CA TYR A 94 -0.46 6.27 -9.10
C TYR A 94 -0.06 7.64 -9.65
N ALA A 95 -1.03 8.45 -10.09
CA ALA A 95 -0.77 9.83 -10.50
C ALA A 95 -0.22 10.69 -9.34
N TYR A 96 -0.74 10.52 -8.13
CA TYR A 96 -0.22 11.19 -6.93
C TYR A 96 1.19 10.73 -6.57
N LEU A 97 1.48 9.43 -6.62
CA LEU A 97 2.82 8.91 -6.39
C LEU A 97 3.83 9.43 -7.42
N ALA A 98 3.41 9.54 -8.68
CA ALA A 98 4.24 10.11 -9.74
C ALA A 98 4.55 11.60 -9.53
N SER A 99 3.64 12.38 -8.92
CA SER A 99 3.91 13.79 -8.62
C SER A 99 4.83 13.99 -7.41
N LEU A 100 4.85 13.04 -6.48
CA LEU A 100 5.71 13.03 -5.29
C LEU A 100 7.17 12.66 -5.60
N GLY A 101 7.41 12.02 -6.75
CA GLY A 101 8.74 11.61 -7.21
C GLY A 101 9.56 12.74 -7.83
N LYS A 102 8.93 13.84 -8.28
CA LYS A 102 9.61 15.02 -8.83
C LYS A 102 10.28 15.85 -7.74
#